data_AF-A0A936WC67-F1
#
_entry.id   AF-A0A936WC67-F1
#
_cell.length_a   1.000
_cell.length_b   1.000
_cell.length_c   1.000
_cell.angle_alpha   90.00
_cell.angle_beta   90.00
_cell.angle_gamma   90.00
#
_symmetry.space_group_name_H-M   'P 1'
#
loop_
_entity.id
_entity.type
_entity.pdbx_description
1 polymer ?
#
loop_
_entity_poly.entity_id
_entity_poly.type
_entity_poly.pdbx_seq_one_letter_code
_entity_poly.pdbx_strand_id
1 'polypeptide(L)'
;MNRQNPITETETRVSVSKYSKDEWIIVECSETGIVYLQNPPDYSRLVDELAWEKQFSEERARRKAREPVAFFISSAIKKLRGKLRKKERIETVSEKILKQLLANGKTSLNVLDVGCGIGEKLAKIASHMNSKQPASIKGIGIEISQAQAAEANTHLKKLGDIASITRL
;
A
#
# COMPACT_ATOMS: atom_id res chain seq x y z
N MET A 1 19.01 10.59 13.86
CA MET A 1 20.14 10.19 12.98
C MET A 1 19.70 10.44 11.55
N ASN A 2 20.55 11.01 10.70
CA ASN A 2 20.18 11.26 9.30
C ASN A 2 20.26 9.94 8.52
N ARG A 3 19.22 9.64 7.76
CA ARG A 3 19.13 8.46 6.91
C ARG A 3 20.13 8.60 5.76
N GLN A 4 20.87 7.52 5.52
CA GLN A 4 21.69 7.34 4.31
C GLN A 4 20.81 7.24 3.06
N ASN A 5 21.44 7.32 1.87
CA ASN A 5 20.73 7.17 0.61
C ASN A 5 20.03 5.80 0.57
N PRO A 6 18.70 5.72 0.35
CA PRO A 6 17.98 4.45 0.39
C PRO A 6 18.30 3.46 -0.74
N ILE A 7 18.99 3.91 -1.80
CA ILE A 7 19.37 3.06 -2.94
C ILE A 7 20.78 2.50 -2.74
N THR A 8 21.73 3.35 -2.34
CA THR A 8 23.14 2.99 -2.25
C THR A 8 23.57 2.59 -0.85
N GLU A 9 22.74 2.87 0.16
CA GLU A 9 23.04 2.63 1.59
C GLU A 9 24.33 3.33 2.06
N THR A 10 24.66 4.44 1.41
CA THR A 10 25.83 5.27 1.73
C THR A 10 25.42 6.71 2.00
N GLU A 11 26.28 7.45 2.69
CA GLU A 11 26.17 8.91 2.73
C GLU A 11 26.42 9.47 1.33
N THR A 12 25.56 10.38 0.90
CA THR A 12 25.65 11.03 -0.40
C THR A 12 25.40 12.52 -0.22
N ARG A 13 25.86 13.33 -1.19
CA ARG A 13 25.55 14.75 -1.18
C ARG A 13 24.08 14.97 -1.49
N VAL A 14 23.42 15.76 -0.65
CA VAL A 14 21.98 16.04 -0.76
C VAL A 14 21.68 17.53 -0.74
N SER A 15 20.58 17.92 -1.38
CA SER A 15 19.97 19.25 -1.26
C SER A 15 18.62 19.16 -0.56
N VAL A 16 18.34 20.09 0.35
CA VAL A 16 17.05 20.15 1.05
C VAL A 16 15.95 20.60 0.09
N SER A 17 14.86 19.84 0.05
CA SER A 17 13.70 20.13 -0.76
C SER A 17 12.85 21.23 -0.13
N LYS A 18 12.29 22.10 -0.98
CA LYS A 18 11.30 23.12 -0.61
C LYS A 18 10.01 22.55 -0.01
N TYR A 19 9.78 21.24 -0.15
CA TYR A 19 8.62 20.55 0.41
C TYR A 19 8.84 20.08 1.86
N SER A 20 10.04 20.27 2.41
CA SER A 20 10.30 20.04 3.83
C SER A 20 9.41 20.94 4.68
N LYS A 21 8.82 20.40 5.75
CA LYS A 21 7.88 21.12 6.59
C LYS A 21 7.94 20.65 8.03
N ASP A 22 7.91 21.61 8.96
CA ASP A 22 7.97 21.37 10.40
C ASP A 22 9.16 20.48 10.75
N GLU A 23 8.91 19.32 11.35
CA GLU A 23 9.93 18.32 11.69
C GLU A 23 10.35 17.42 10.53
N TRP A 24 9.73 17.51 9.35
CA TRP A 24 9.97 16.60 8.22
C TRP A 24 10.98 17.20 7.23
N ILE A 25 12.19 16.64 7.16
CA ILE A 25 13.28 17.09 6.29
C ILE A 25 13.34 16.19 5.05
N ILE A 26 12.86 16.70 3.92
CA ILE A 26 12.90 16.00 2.63
C ILE A 26 14.14 16.47 1.88
N VAL A 27 14.94 15.52 1.40
CA VAL A 27 16.17 15.80 0.66
C VAL A 27 16.19 15.07 -0.69
N GLU A 28 16.93 15.63 -1.64
CA GLU A 28 17.21 15.02 -2.94
C GLU A 28 18.69 14.69 -3.03
N CYS A 29 19.02 13.44 -3.38
CA CYS A 29 20.39 13.02 -3.61
C CYS A 29 20.89 13.51 -4.97
N SER A 30 22.03 14.20 -4.98
CA SER A 30 22.67 14.69 -6.22
C SER A 30 23.29 13.60 -7.10
N GLU A 31 23.56 12.41 -6.53
CA GLU A 31 24.18 11.29 -7.26
C GLU A 31 23.14 10.39 -7.92
N THR A 32 22.04 10.07 -7.21
CA THR A 32 21.01 9.13 -7.70
C THR A 32 19.69 9.80 -8.11
N GLY A 33 19.48 11.07 -7.74
CA GLY A 33 18.22 11.79 -7.95
C GLY A 33 17.06 11.33 -7.09
N ILE A 34 17.26 10.38 -6.16
CA ILE A 34 16.18 9.93 -5.27
C ILE A 34 15.83 11.02 -4.26
N VAL A 35 14.53 11.27 -4.09
CA VAL A 35 13.98 12.13 -3.05
C VAL A 35 13.52 11.27 -1.87
N TYR A 36 13.99 11.58 -0.67
CA TYR A 36 13.67 10.81 0.53
C TYR A 36 13.62 11.67 1.79
N LEU A 37 12.98 11.12 2.83
CA LEU A 37 12.93 11.74 4.15
C LEU A 37 14.26 11.48 4.88
N GLN A 38 15.03 12.53 5.15
CA GLN A 38 16.35 12.45 5.78
C GLN A 38 16.25 12.07 7.26
N ASN A 39 15.18 12.46 7.93
CA ASN A 39 14.95 12.16 9.34
C ASN A 39 13.64 11.39 9.51
N PRO A 40 13.57 10.13 9.02
CA PRO A 40 12.38 9.31 9.22
C PRO A 40 12.11 9.13 10.72
N PRO A 41 10.83 9.00 11.10
CA PRO A 41 10.51 8.69 12.48
C PRO A 41 11.01 7.26 12.77
N ASP A 42 11.23 6.95 14.04
CA ASP A 42 11.54 5.59 14.44
C ASP A 42 10.42 4.64 13.99
N TYR A 43 10.79 3.48 13.45
CA TYR A 43 9.85 2.47 12.96
C TYR A 43 8.87 2.02 14.04
N SER A 44 9.30 1.95 15.30
CA SER A 44 8.41 1.64 16.44
C SER A 44 7.24 2.62 16.55
N ARG A 45 7.47 3.90 16.25
CA ARG A 45 6.42 4.93 16.21
C ARG A 45 5.48 4.75 15.02
N LEU A 46 5.95 4.20 13.90
CA LEU A 46 5.11 3.90 12.73
C LEU A 46 4.09 2.80 13.00
N VAL A 47 4.43 1.82 13.85
CA VAL A 47 3.56 0.70 14.21
C VAL A 47 2.47 1.12 15.19
N ASP A 48 2.83 1.86 16.24
CA ASP A 48 1.93 2.10 17.37
C ASP A 48 1.23 3.48 17.33
N GLU A 49 1.98 4.54 17.01
CA GLU A 49 1.52 5.94 17.11
C GLU A 49 1.01 6.49 15.78
N LEU A 50 1.63 6.12 14.66
CA LEU A 50 1.32 6.59 13.32
C LEU A 50 0.57 5.54 12.49
N ALA A 51 -0.03 4.54 13.15
CA ALA A 51 -0.90 3.58 12.49
C ALA A 51 -1.89 4.33 11.59
N TRP A 52 -1.86 4.04 10.29
CA TRP A 52 -2.58 4.79 9.25
C TRP A 52 -4.05 5.04 9.62
N GLU A 53 -4.68 4.12 10.34
CA GLU A 53 -6.05 4.24 10.85
C GLU A 53 -6.28 5.45 11.76
N LYS A 54 -5.35 5.74 12.68
CA LYS A 54 -5.46 6.88 13.62
C LYS A 54 -5.31 8.19 12.87
N GLN A 55 -4.21 8.35 12.14
CA GLN A 55 -3.93 9.59 11.40
C GLN A 55 -4.95 9.85 10.29
N PHE A 56 -5.42 8.80 9.60
CA PHE A 56 -6.44 8.95 8.57
C PHE A 56 -7.76 9.43 9.17
N SER A 57 -8.18 8.90 10.32
CA SER A 57 -9.41 9.32 10.99
C SER A 57 -9.34 10.78 11.45
N GLU A 58 -8.22 11.19 12.04
CA GLU A 58 -7.98 12.56 12.50
C GLU A 58 -7.90 13.57 11.35
N GLU A 59 -7.13 13.26 10.30
CA GLU A 59 -7.02 14.12 9.12
C GLU A 59 -8.34 14.20 8.37
N ARG A 60 -9.11 13.10 8.30
CA ARG A 60 -10.45 13.09 7.71
C ARG A 60 -11.41 13.98 8.51
N ALA A 61 -11.38 13.90 9.84
CA ALA A 61 -12.18 14.75 10.72
C ALA A 61 -11.79 16.23 10.53
N ARG A 62 -10.49 16.53 10.49
CA ARG A 62 -9.95 17.87 10.26
C ARG A 62 -10.39 18.46 8.93
N ARG A 63 -10.31 17.70 7.82
CA ARG A 63 -10.78 18.14 6.49
C ARG A 63 -12.27 18.39 6.46
N LYS A 64 -13.07 17.52 7.10
CA LYS A 64 -14.52 17.70 7.20
C LYS A 64 -14.88 18.98 7.98
N ALA A 65 -14.11 19.31 9.03
CA ALA A 65 -14.32 20.52 9.81
C ALA A 65 -13.89 21.80 9.05
N ARG A 66 -12.76 21.77 8.34
CA ARG A 66 -12.21 22.92 7.62
C ARG A 66 -12.98 23.25 6.34
N GLU A 67 -13.39 22.23 5.59
CA GLU A 67 -13.99 22.38 4.26
C GLU A 67 -15.20 21.44 4.07
N PRO A 68 -16.30 21.65 4.81
CA PRO A 68 -17.40 20.69 4.86
C PRO A 68 -18.05 20.47 3.49
N VAL A 69 -18.32 21.53 2.72
CA VAL A 69 -18.97 21.43 1.41
C VAL A 69 -18.11 20.67 0.41
N ALA A 70 -16.82 21.00 0.29
CA ALA A 70 -15.88 20.31 -0.59
C ALA A 70 -15.67 18.84 -0.17
N PHE A 71 -15.66 18.56 1.14
CA PHE A 71 -15.59 17.20 1.67
C PHE A 71 -16.82 16.37 1.27
N PHE A 72 -18.03 16.91 1.38
CA PHE A 72 -19.25 16.20 0.97
C PHE A 72 -19.29 15.94 -0.54
N ILE A 73 -18.98 16.94 -1.37
CA ILE A 73 -18.95 16.81 -2.83
C ILE A 73 -17.92 15.75 -3.25
N SER A 74 -16.68 15.84 -2.75
CA SER A 74 -15.62 14.88 -3.07
C SER A 74 -15.95 13.46 -2.60
N SER A 75 -16.63 13.31 -1.47
CA SER A 75 -17.10 12.01 -0.97
C SER A 75 -18.19 11.41 -1.87
N ALA A 76 -19.15 12.21 -2.33
CA ALA A 76 -20.19 11.77 -3.26
C ALA A 76 -19.59 11.37 -4.62
N ILE A 77 -18.66 12.16 -5.16
CA ILE A 77 -17.93 11.83 -6.39
C ILE A 77 -17.14 10.52 -6.23
N LYS A 78 -16.42 10.33 -5.11
CA LYS A 78 -15.70 9.07 -4.84
C LYS A 78 -16.65 7.87 -4.82
N LYS A 79 -17.81 8.00 -4.19
CA LYS A 79 -18.83 6.93 -4.13
C LYS A 79 -19.38 6.61 -5.53
N LEU A 80 -19.66 7.64 -6.34
CA LEU A 80 -20.13 7.48 -7.71
C LEU A 80 -19.05 6.83 -8.61
N ARG A 81 -17.79 7.25 -8.47
CA ARG A 81 -16.63 6.69 -9.18
C ARG A 81 -16.36 5.24 -8.78
N GLY A 82 -16.60 4.90 -7.51
CA GLY A 82 -16.56 3.52 -7.01
C GLY A 82 -17.63 2.62 -7.63
N LYS A 83 -18.81 3.16 -7.99
CA LYS A 83 -19.88 2.41 -8.69
C LYS A 83 -19.61 2.25 -10.19
N LEU A 84 -19.01 3.25 -10.83
CA LEU A 84 -18.59 3.23 -12.25
C LEU A 84 -17.23 2.54 -12.45
N ARG A 85 -16.88 1.57 -11.58
CA ARG A 85 -15.50 1.12 -11.38
C ARG A 85 -14.89 0.55 -12.67
N LYS A 86 -14.01 1.31 -13.31
CA LYS A 86 -12.99 0.74 -14.21
C LYS A 86 -11.99 -0.05 -13.36
N LYS A 87 -11.47 -1.17 -13.88
CA LYS A 87 -10.37 -1.88 -13.24
C LYS A 87 -9.24 -0.91 -12.94
N GLU A 88 -8.70 -1.00 -11.73
CA GLU A 88 -7.54 -0.19 -11.38
C GLU A 88 -6.30 -0.66 -12.13
N ARG A 89 -5.28 0.19 -12.20
CA ARG A 89 -4.01 -0.16 -12.85
C ARG A 89 -3.40 -1.41 -12.23
N ILE A 90 -3.44 -1.54 -10.90
CA ILE A 90 -2.88 -2.69 -10.20
C ILE A 90 -3.58 -4.00 -10.60
N GLU A 91 -4.92 -4.01 -10.65
CA GLU A 91 -5.68 -5.17 -11.14
C GLU A 91 -5.31 -5.53 -12.57
N THR A 92 -5.23 -4.53 -13.44
CA THR A 92 -4.94 -4.74 -14.87
C THR A 92 -3.53 -5.30 -15.08
N VAL A 93 -2.53 -4.73 -14.40
CA VAL A 93 -1.13 -5.15 -14.51
C VAL A 93 -0.92 -6.53 -13.89
N SER A 94 -1.44 -6.75 -12.68
CA SER A 94 -1.32 -8.05 -12.00
C SER A 94 -1.98 -9.17 -12.81
N GLU A 95 -3.19 -8.96 -13.33
CA GLU A 95 -3.83 -9.96 -14.19
C GLU A 95 -3.02 -10.26 -15.46
N LYS A 96 -2.42 -9.23 -16.09
CA LYS A 96 -1.58 -9.44 -17.27
C LYS A 96 -0.36 -10.31 -16.95
N ILE A 97 0.34 -10.00 -15.85
CA ILE A 97 1.51 -10.76 -15.41
C ILE A 97 1.12 -12.19 -15.06
N LEU A 98 0.05 -12.38 -14.27
CA LEU A 98 -0.43 -13.71 -13.89
C LEU A 98 -0.81 -14.53 -15.13
N LYS A 99 -1.53 -13.95 -16.10
CA LYS A 99 -1.84 -14.65 -17.36
C LYS A 99 -0.59 -15.07 -18.12
N GLN A 100 0.42 -14.22 -18.20
CA GLN A 100 1.69 -14.56 -18.86
C GLN A 100 2.40 -15.71 -18.15
N LEU A 101 2.42 -15.71 -16.81
CA LEU A 101 3.02 -16.80 -16.04
C LEU A 101 2.27 -18.13 -16.22
N LEU A 102 0.94 -18.10 -16.25
CA LEU A 102 0.11 -19.29 -16.48
C LEU A 102 0.24 -19.82 -17.91
N ALA A 103 0.33 -18.93 -18.91
CA ALA A 103 0.56 -19.31 -20.30
C ALA A 103 1.91 -20.03 -20.49
N ASN A 104 2.88 -19.78 -19.61
CA ASN A 104 4.17 -20.48 -19.58
C ASN A 104 4.12 -21.84 -18.85
N GLY A 105 2.92 -22.40 -18.64
CA GLY A 105 2.72 -23.74 -18.08
C GLY A 105 2.65 -23.83 -16.56
N LYS A 106 2.69 -22.70 -15.84
CA LYS A 106 2.45 -22.69 -14.39
C LYS A 106 0.98 -22.99 -14.13
N THR A 107 0.70 -23.94 -13.23
CA THR A 107 -0.67 -24.31 -12.82
C THR A 107 -1.01 -23.85 -11.40
N SER A 108 -0.01 -23.42 -10.63
CA SER A 108 -0.19 -22.81 -9.32
C SER A 108 0.81 -21.68 -9.09
N LEU A 109 0.35 -20.58 -8.50
CA LEU A 109 1.15 -19.38 -8.20
C LEU A 109 0.84 -18.87 -6.79
N ASN A 110 1.89 -18.60 -6.01
CA ASN A 110 1.78 -17.84 -4.77
C ASN A 110 2.09 -16.37 -5.06
N VAL A 111 1.22 -15.46 -4.64
CA VAL A 111 1.35 -14.01 -4.85
C VAL A 111 1.56 -13.35 -3.50
N LEU A 112 2.74 -12.79 -3.29
CA LEU A 112 3.07 -12.01 -2.09
C LEU A 112 2.74 -10.52 -2.33
N ASP A 113 1.95 -9.94 -1.44
CA ASP A 113 1.62 -8.52 -1.41
C ASP A 113 2.18 -7.89 -0.12
N VAL A 114 3.19 -7.03 -0.27
CA VAL A 114 3.86 -6.35 0.85
C VAL A 114 3.22 -4.99 1.08
N GLY A 115 2.75 -4.74 2.30
CA GLY A 115 1.87 -3.60 2.59
C GLY A 115 0.46 -3.85 2.04
N CYS A 116 -0.08 -5.06 2.27
CA CYS A 116 -1.36 -5.46 1.69
C CYS A 116 -2.57 -4.72 2.29
N GLY A 117 -2.39 -3.93 3.36
CA GLY A 117 -3.47 -3.35 4.14
C GLY A 117 -4.45 -4.44 4.58
N ILE A 118 -5.74 -4.25 4.31
CA ILE A 118 -6.80 -5.22 4.63
C ILE A 118 -6.96 -6.35 3.60
N GLY A 119 -6.04 -6.49 2.63
CA GLY A 119 -6.01 -7.61 1.68
C GLY A 119 -7.07 -7.61 0.57
N GLU A 120 -7.93 -6.59 0.47
CA GLU A 120 -9.08 -6.56 -0.46
C GLU A 120 -8.67 -6.72 -1.93
N LYS A 121 -7.59 -6.04 -2.35
CA LYS A 121 -7.15 -6.06 -3.75
C LYS A 121 -6.55 -7.40 -4.15
N LEU A 122 -5.69 -7.95 -3.29
CA LEU A 122 -5.11 -9.28 -3.49
C LEU A 122 -6.21 -10.34 -3.59
N ALA A 123 -7.14 -10.35 -2.63
CA ALA A 123 -8.30 -11.23 -2.60
C ALA A 123 -9.11 -11.16 -3.91
N LYS A 124 -9.39 -9.95 -4.38
CA LYS A 124 -10.14 -9.71 -5.61
C LYS A 124 -9.40 -10.22 -6.85
N ILE A 125 -8.10 -9.95 -6.97
CA ILE A 125 -7.29 -10.39 -8.11
C ILE A 125 -7.19 -11.93 -8.13
N ALA A 126 -6.89 -12.55 -6.99
CA ALA A 126 -6.79 -14.00 -6.88
C ALA A 126 -8.13 -14.68 -7.22
N SER A 127 -9.23 -14.21 -6.65
CA SER A 127 -10.59 -14.72 -6.95
C SER A 127 -10.93 -14.57 -8.44
N HIS A 128 -10.64 -13.41 -9.03
CA HIS A 128 -10.92 -13.16 -10.44
C HIS A 128 -10.11 -14.08 -11.37
N MET A 129 -8.86 -14.36 -11.01
CA MET A 129 -8.00 -15.25 -11.79
C MET A 129 -8.41 -16.72 -11.63
N ASN A 130 -8.66 -17.18 -10.40
CA ASN A 130 -9.11 -18.55 -10.10
C ASN A 130 -10.46 -18.88 -10.77
N SER A 131 -11.36 -17.91 -10.89
CA SER A 131 -12.65 -18.09 -11.58
C SER A 131 -12.55 -18.15 -13.11
N LYS A 132 -11.43 -17.73 -13.69
CA LYS A 132 -11.27 -17.60 -15.15
C LYS A 132 -10.23 -18.51 -15.77
N GLN A 133 -9.42 -19.16 -14.95
CA GLN A 133 -8.29 -19.98 -15.39
C GLN A 133 -8.29 -21.28 -14.59
N PRO A 134 -7.90 -22.41 -15.19
CA PRO A 134 -7.72 -23.67 -14.48
C PRO A 134 -6.39 -23.66 -13.70
N ALA A 135 -6.19 -22.64 -12.85
CA ALA A 135 -4.97 -22.42 -12.09
C ALA A 135 -5.28 -22.05 -10.65
N SER A 136 -4.40 -22.44 -9.74
CA SER A 136 -4.51 -22.15 -8.30
C SER A 136 -3.63 -20.95 -7.94
N ILE A 137 -4.24 -19.77 -7.83
CA ILE A 137 -3.61 -18.55 -7.34
C ILE A 137 -3.89 -18.43 -5.84
N LYS A 138 -2.81 -18.40 -5.05
CA LYS A 138 -2.86 -18.21 -3.60
C LYS A 138 -2.26 -16.86 -3.22
N GLY A 139 -3.03 -16.02 -2.54
CA GLY A 139 -2.57 -14.75 -1.97
C GLY A 139 -1.87 -14.92 -0.62
N ILE A 140 -0.78 -14.18 -0.43
CA ILE A 140 -0.08 -14.02 0.84
C ILE A 140 0.08 -12.52 1.09
N GLY A 141 -0.53 -12.00 2.15
CA GLY A 141 -0.41 -10.61 2.55
C GLY A 141 0.62 -10.43 3.66
N ILE A 142 1.47 -9.40 3.57
CA ILE A 142 2.28 -8.92 4.69
C ILE A 142 1.84 -7.50 5.02
N GLU A 143 1.48 -7.27 6.29
CA GLU A 143 1.06 -5.96 6.78
C GLU A 143 1.66 -5.69 8.16
N ILE A 144 2.17 -4.48 8.37
CA ILE A 144 2.81 -4.10 9.64
C ILE A 144 1.78 -3.74 10.71
N SER A 145 0.62 -3.21 10.30
CA SER A 145 -0.51 -2.93 11.19
C SER A 145 -1.19 -4.23 11.63
N GLN A 146 -1.23 -4.46 12.95
CA GLN A 146 -1.86 -5.68 13.49
C GLN A 146 -3.36 -5.73 13.20
N ALA A 147 -4.05 -4.59 13.31
CA ALA A 147 -5.48 -4.50 13.04
C ALA A 147 -5.79 -4.81 11.57
N GLN A 148 -5.04 -4.20 10.64
CA GLN A 148 -5.22 -4.44 9.21
C GLN A 148 -4.82 -5.86 8.81
N ALA A 149 -3.77 -6.43 9.41
CA ALA A 149 -3.39 -7.82 9.18
C ALA A 149 -4.45 -8.81 9.69
N ALA A 150 -5.12 -8.51 10.81
CA ALA A 150 -6.23 -9.31 11.31
C ALA A 150 -7.46 -9.24 10.38
N GLU A 151 -7.78 -8.06 9.87
CA GLU A 151 -8.85 -7.88 8.89
C GLU A 151 -8.50 -8.56 7.55
N ALA A 152 -7.27 -8.41 7.07
CA ALA A 152 -6.76 -9.08 5.88
C ALA A 152 -6.84 -10.60 6.00
N ASN A 153 -6.50 -11.15 7.17
CA ASN A 153 -6.69 -12.57 7.44
C ASN A 153 -8.14 -13.01 7.28
N THR A 154 -9.10 -12.20 7.71
CA THR A 154 -10.52 -12.50 7.55
C THR A 154 -10.94 -12.47 6.08
N HIS A 155 -10.39 -11.56 5.27
CA HIS A 155 -10.67 -11.48 3.83
C HIS A 155 -10.00 -12.60 3.03
N LEU A 156 -8.74 -12.89 3.32
CA LEU A 156 -7.92 -13.86 2.60
C LEU A 156 -8.28 -15.31 2.98
N LYS A 157 -8.56 -15.62 4.26
CA LYS A 157 -8.95 -16.99 4.67
C LYS A 157 -10.18 -17.51 3.96
N LYS A 158 -11.15 -16.64 3.62
CA LYS A 158 -12.35 -17.00 2.83
C LYS A 158 -11.99 -17.57 1.45
N LEU A 159 -10.78 -17.32 0.99
CA LEU A 159 -10.26 -17.74 -0.31
C LEU A 159 -9.17 -18.83 -0.20
N GLY A 160 -8.87 -19.32 1.02
CA GLY A 160 -7.76 -20.24 1.28
C GLY A 160 -6.38 -19.56 1.45
N ASP A 161 -6.39 -18.24 1.55
CA ASP A 161 -5.21 -17.37 1.60
C ASP A 161 -4.91 -16.87 3.03
N ILE A 162 -3.74 -16.25 3.26
CA ILE A 162 -3.32 -15.78 4.60
C ILE A 162 -2.69 -14.39 4.55
N ALA A 163 -2.86 -13.62 5.63
CA ALA A 163 -2.08 -12.42 5.92
C ALA A 163 -1.27 -12.62 7.21
N SER A 164 -0.09 -12.00 7.32
CA SER A 164 0.71 -12.04 8.55
C SER A 164 1.31 -10.69 8.88
N ILE A 165 1.58 -10.51 10.17
CA ILE A 165 2.38 -9.39 10.67
C ILE A 165 3.85 -9.79 10.55
N THR A 166 4.65 -8.91 9.94
CA THR A 166 6.11 -9.06 9.94
C THR A 166 6.69 -7.89 10.72
N ARG A 167 7.40 -8.19 11.80
CA ARG A 167 8.31 -7.22 12.42
C ARG A 167 9.53 -7.13 11.50
N LEU A 168 9.65 -6.03 10.78
CA LEU A 168 10.83 -5.69 9.99
C LEU A 168 11.93 -5.16 10.92
#